data_AF-A0A9E5P2F6-F1
#
_entry.id   AF-A0A9E5P2F6-F1
#
_cell.length_a   1.000
_cell.length_b   1.000
_cell.length_c   1.000
_cell.angle_alpha   90.00
_cell.angle_beta   90.00
_cell.angle_gamma   90.00
#
_symmetry.space_group_name_H-M   'P 1'
#
loop_
_entity.id
_entity.type
_entity.pdbx_description
1 polymer ?
#
loop_
_entity_poly.entity_id
_entity_poly.type
_entity_poly.pdbx_seq_one_letter_code
_entity_poly.pdbx_strand_id
1 'polypeptide(L)'
;AHAAAIAIPSSEMAELLVFVRPEFQNQGIGTELIKWVAKLAGERGFKRLWLTVLTSNSIAVYVFRKCGFKFIGPMDSEREMILELR
;
A
#
# COMPACT_ATOMS: atom_id res chain seq x y z
N ALA A 1 6.43 -9.87 -9.99
CA ALA A 1 5.95 -9.03 -8.88
C ALA A 1 4.43 -9.16 -8.83
N HIS A 2 3.82 -9.02 -7.65
CA HIS A 2 2.38 -9.15 -7.45
C HIS A 2 1.88 -7.97 -6.62
N ALA A 3 0.70 -7.46 -6.95
CA ALA A 3 -0.04 -6.53 -6.11
C ALA A 3 -1.53 -6.86 -6.20
N ALA A 4 -2.23 -6.73 -5.07
CA ALA A 4 -3.67 -6.97 -4.97
C ALA A 4 -4.28 -5.94 -4.01
N ALA A 5 -5.52 -5.54 -4.29
CA ALA A 5 -6.36 -4.82 -3.34
C ALA A 5 -7.57 -5.70 -3.01
N ILE A 6 -7.80 -5.94 -1.73
CA ILE A 6 -8.89 -6.78 -1.22
C ILE A 6 -9.90 -5.87 -0.53
N ALA A 7 -11.15 -5.92 -0.97
CA ALA A 7 -12.22 -5.15 -0.35
C ALA A 7 -12.41 -5.56 1.11
N ILE A 8 -12.44 -4.58 2.02
CA ILE A 8 -12.85 -4.83 3.41
C ILE A 8 -14.38 -4.73 3.45
N PRO A 9 -15.12 -5.80 3.81
CA PRO A 9 -16.59 -5.78 3.80
C PRO A 9 -17.15 -4.62 4.61
N SER A 10 -18.18 -3.96 4.06
CA SER A 10 -18.87 -2.82 4.68
C SER A 10 -17.97 -1.60 4.97
N SER A 11 -16.82 -1.48 4.27
CA SER A 11 -15.90 -0.36 4.39
C SER A 11 -15.69 0.32 3.03
N GLU A 12 -15.40 1.62 3.07
CA GLU A 12 -14.94 2.38 1.90
C GLU A 12 -13.42 2.20 1.66
N MET A 13 -12.81 1.22 2.33
CA MET A 13 -11.39 0.91 2.28
C MET A 13 -11.14 -0.46 1.62
N ALA A 14 -10.00 -0.58 0.94
CA ALA A 14 -9.44 -1.85 0.53
C ALA A 14 -8.05 -2.06 1.15
N GLU A 15 -7.74 -3.30 1.53
CA GLU A 15 -6.42 -3.69 1.98
C GLU A 15 -5.50 -3.91 0.78
N LEU A 16 -4.32 -3.27 0.78
CA LEU A 16 -3.30 -3.40 -0.24
C LEU A 16 -2.23 -4.42 0.18
N LEU A 17 -2.02 -5.42 -0.65
CA LEU A 17 -0.90 -6.34 -0.57
C LEU A 17 0.00 -6.16 -1.78
N VAL A 18 1.32 -6.01 -1.56
CA VAL A 18 2.30 -5.89 -2.65
C VAL A 18 3.56 -6.67 -2.33
N PHE A 19 4.06 -7.41 -3.31
CA PHE A 19 5.27 -8.19 -3.20
C PHE A 19 6.10 -8.11 -4.49
N VAL A 20 7.35 -7.69 -4.34
CA VAL A 20 8.35 -7.69 -5.42
C VAL A 20 9.48 -8.61 -4.99
N ARG A 21 9.76 -9.63 -5.81
CA ARG A 21 10.88 -10.54 -5.56
C ARG A 21 12.20 -9.75 -5.45
N PRO A 22 13.14 -10.12 -4.56
CA PRO A 22 14.35 -9.35 -4.28
C PRO A 22 15.14 -8.93 -5.53
N GLU A 23 15.24 -9.80 -6.53
CA GLU A 23 16.02 -9.57 -7.77
C GLU A 23 15.44 -8.43 -8.64
N PHE A 24 14.19 -8.04 -8.38
CA PHE A 24 13.44 -7.03 -9.11
C PHE A 24 13.14 -5.78 -8.26
N GLN A 25 13.69 -5.69 -7.04
CA GLN A 25 13.55 -4.51 -6.19
C GLN A 25 14.43 -3.35 -6.69
N ASN A 26 14.18 -2.14 -6.18
CA ASN A 26 14.90 -0.90 -6.55
C ASN A 26 14.83 -0.49 -8.02
N GLN A 27 13.93 -1.08 -8.81
CA GLN A 27 13.68 -0.75 -10.22
C GLN A 27 12.38 0.03 -10.44
N GLY A 28 11.73 0.52 -9.38
CA GLY A 28 10.46 1.26 -9.45
C GLY A 28 9.20 0.39 -9.62
N ILE A 29 9.34 -0.92 -9.81
CA ILE A 29 8.23 -1.86 -10.04
C ILE A 29 7.16 -1.78 -8.93
N GLY A 30 7.57 -1.77 -7.66
CA GLY A 30 6.63 -1.68 -6.54
C GLY A 30 5.82 -0.37 -6.56
N THR A 31 6.47 0.75 -6.88
CA THR A 31 5.80 2.05 -7.00
C THR A 31 4.75 2.05 -8.12
N GLU A 32 5.09 1.53 -9.29
CA GLU A 32 4.15 1.49 -10.42
C GLU A 32 2.96 0.55 -10.16
N LEU A 33 3.20 -0.60 -9.53
CA LEU A 33 2.12 -1.51 -9.10
C LEU A 33 1.16 -0.83 -8.12
N ILE A 34 1.69 -0.13 -7.11
CA ILE A 34 0.87 0.56 -6.11
C ILE A 34 0.03 1.65 -6.75
N LYS A 35 0.61 2.48 -7.63
CA LYS A 35 -0.13 3.52 -8.35
C LYS A 35 -1.25 2.95 -9.19
N TRP A 36 -0.98 1.86 -9.90
CA TRP A 36 -1.98 1.21 -10.74
C TRP A 36 -3.14 0.67 -9.90
N VAL A 37 -2.85 -0.03 -8.79
CA VAL A 37 -3.87 -0.52 -7.86
C VAL A 37 -4.66 0.63 -7.21
N ALA A 38 -4.00 1.71 -6.79
CA ALA A 38 -4.66 2.87 -6.20
C ALA A 38 -5.63 3.54 -7.18
N LYS A 39 -5.22 3.74 -8.44
CA LYS A 39 -6.10 4.23 -9.50
C LYS A 39 -7.30 3.30 -9.69
N LEU A 40 -7.04 2.00 -9.80
CA LEU A 40 -8.07 0.99 -10.04
C LEU A 40 -9.09 0.88 -8.90
N ALA A 41 -8.63 1.05 -7.65
CA ALA A 41 -9.48 1.08 -6.46
C ALA A 41 -10.37 2.33 -6.44
N GLY A 42 -9.81 3.50 -6.77
CA GLY A 42 -10.58 4.75 -6.90
C GLY A 42 -11.67 4.65 -7.97
N GLU A 43 -11.34 4.09 -9.14
CA GLU A 43 -12.30 3.81 -10.22
C GLU A 43 -13.43 2.85 -9.80
N ARG A 44 -13.20 2.01 -8.78
CA ARG A 44 -14.20 1.10 -8.20
C ARG A 44 -14.98 1.71 -7.03
N GLY A 45 -14.74 2.99 -6.69
CA GLY A 45 -15.46 3.71 -5.65
C GLY A 45 -14.89 3.54 -4.23
N PHE A 46 -13.72 2.91 -4.06
CA PHE A 46 -13.03 2.93 -2.78
C PHE A 46 -12.46 4.33 -2.52
N LYS A 47 -12.55 4.79 -1.27
CA LYS A 47 -12.00 6.09 -0.86
C LYS A 47 -10.59 5.98 -0.32
N ARG A 48 -10.18 4.80 0.15
CA ARG A 48 -8.90 4.62 0.86
C ARG A 48 -8.28 3.25 0.57
N LEU A 49 -6.95 3.22 0.53
CA LEU A 49 -6.17 1.99 0.69
C LEU A 49 -5.55 1.93 2.07
N TRP A 50 -5.51 0.74 2.65
CA TRP A 50 -4.90 0.47 3.95
C TRP A 50 -3.92 -0.71 3.83
N LEU A 51 -2.89 -0.74 4.67
CA LEU A 51 -1.95 -1.87 4.76
C LEU A 51 -1.26 -1.90 6.12
N THR A 52 -0.69 -3.06 6.47
CA THR A 52 0.33 -3.18 7.52
C THR A 52 1.72 -3.39 6.94
N VAL A 53 2.75 -2.93 7.66
CA VAL A 53 4.15 -3.11 7.29
C VAL A 53 5.02 -3.20 8.54
N LEU A 54 5.99 -4.12 8.55
CA LEU A 54 7.01 -4.15 9.60
C LEU A 54 7.81 -2.84 9.63
N THR A 55 8.00 -2.25 10.80
CA THR A 55 8.77 -1.01 11.00
C THR A 55 10.21 -1.15 10.50
N SER A 56 10.79 -2.35 10.57
CA SER A 56 12.12 -2.66 10.08
C SER A 56 12.22 -2.75 8.55
N ASN A 57 11.10 -2.87 7.84
CA ASN A 57 11.08 -2.96 6.37
C ASN A 57 11.19 -1.57 5.73
N SER A 58 12.36 -0.95 5.90
CA SER A 58 12.65 0.42 5.46
C SER A 58 12.42 0.63 3.95
N ILE A 59 12.67 -0.39 3.13
CA ILE A 59 12.43 -0.36 1.68
C ILE A 59 10.94 -0.22 1.39
N ALA A 60 10.09 -1.06 1.99
CA ALA A 60 8.64 -1.00 1.78
C ALA A 60 8.07 0.32 2.33
N VAL A 61 8.47 0.72 3.54
CA VAL A 61 8.07 2.00 4.15
C VAL A 61 8.42 3.18 3.24
N TYR A 62 9.62 3.21 2.67
CA TYR A 62 10.03 4.25 1.73
C TYR A 62 9.12 4.27 0.49
N VAL A 63 8.85 3.11 -0.10
CA VAL A 63 7.97 2.99 -1.28
C VAL A 63 6.55 3.45 -0.96
N PHE A 64 5.97 3.04 0.17
CA PHE A 64 4.62 3.45 0.59
C PHE A 64 4.53 4.96 0.82
N ARG A 65 5.49 5.55 1.55
CA ARG A 65 5.54 7.00 1.76
C ARG A 65 5.68 7.75 0.44
N LYS A 66 6.50 7.27 -0.49
CA LYS A 66 6.63 7.85 -1.84
C LYS A 66 5.33 7.80 -2.64
N CYS A 67 4.48 6.80 -2.40
CA CYS A 67 3.16 6.68 -3.01
C CYS A 67 2.08 7.49 -2.27
N GLY A 68 2.43 8.23 -1.20
CA GLY A 68 1.51 9.10 -0.46
C GLY A 68 0.88 8.47 0.78
N PHE A 69 1.24 7.23 1.13
CA PHE A 69 0.75 6.59 2.36
C PHE A 69 1.26 7.33 3.60
N LYS A 70 0.41 7.40 4.62
CA LYS A 70 0.72 7.99 5.93
C LYS A 70 0.51 6.93 7.01
N PHE A 71 1.40 6.92 7.99
CA PHE A 71 1.21 6.08 9.17
C PHE A 71 -0.02 6.50 9.96
N ILE A 72 -0.72 5.53 10.51
CA ILE A 72 -1.80 5.71 11.48
C ILE A 72 -1.51 4.87 12.74
N GLY A 73 -2.13 5.23 13.85
CA GLY A 73 -1.95 4.51 15.11
C GLY A 73 -0.55 4.68 15.75
N PRO A 74 -0.28 3.92 16.83
CA PRO A 74 0.96 4.02 17.60
C PRO A 74 2.20 3.51 16.84
N MET A 75 3.38 3.73 17.43
CA MET A 75 4.62 3.11 16.97
C MET A 75 4.73 1.70 17.55
N ASP A 76 4.78 0.70 16.68
CA ASP A 76 4.92 -0.71 17.02
C ASP A 76 5.85 -1.40 16.00
N SER A 77 6.20 -2.66 16.24
CA SER A 77 6.96 -3.54 15.35
C SER A 77 6.31 -3.73 13.98
N GLU A 78 4.98 -3.76 13.91
CA GLU A 78 4.17 -3.70 12.70
C GLU A 78 3.31 -2.44 12.73
N ARG A 79 3.20 -1.74 11.59
CA ARG A 79 2.51 -0.45 11.52
C ARG A 79 1.55 -0.36 10.38
N GLU A 80 0.43 0.27 10.67
CA GLU A 80 -0.61 0.55 9.70
C GLU A 80 -0.32 1.82 8.92
N MET A 81 -0.64 1.80 7.63
CA MET A 81 -0.55 2.97 6.76
C MET A 81 -1.81 3.11 5.92
N ILE A 82 -2.21 4.37 5.66
CA ILE A 82 -3.38 4.69 4.85
C ILE A 82 -3.02 5.64 3.70
N LEU A 83 -3.65 5.43 2.55
CA LEU A 83 -3.63 6.32 1.39
C LEU A 83 -5.06 6.75 1.09
N GLU A 84 -5.30 8.06 1.10
CA GLU A 84 -6.55 8.65 0.63
C GLU A 84 -6.56 8.65 -0.91
N LEU A 85 -7.59 8.06 -1.50
CA LEU A 85 -7.84 8.06 -2.93
C LEU A 85 -8.69 9.29 -3.27
N ARG A 86 -8.28 10.04 -4.29
CA ARG A 86 -9.01 11.22 -4.79
C ARG A 86 -9.84 10.87 -6.00
#